data_AF-A0A0Q3N5P3-F1
#
_entry.id   AF-A0A0Q3N5P3-F1
#
_cell.length_a   1.000
_cell.length_b   1.000
_cell.length_c   1.000
_cell.angle_alpha   90.00
_cell.angle_beta   90.00
_cell.angle_gamma   90.00
#
_symmetry.space_group_name_H-M   'P 1'
#
loop_
_entity.id
_entity.type
_entity.pdbx_description
1 polymer ?
#
loop_
_entity_poly.entity_id
_entity_poly.type
_entity_poly.pdbx_seq_one_letter_code
_entity_poly.pdbx_strand_id
1 'polypeptide(L)' 'VTIEDHPHLLAGRHASVHPCKHADVMKKIVDVLVSRGVEPEVDKYLFIFLKFIASVIPTIEYDYTMDFDLGSTSS' A
#
# COMPACT_ATOMS: atom_id res chain seq x y z
N VAL A 1 -5.37 -9.99 10.12
CA VAL A 1 -4.94 -9.06 11.18
C VAL A 1 -4.72 -9.87 12.44
N THR A 2 -3.65 -9.61 13.17
CA THR A 2 -3.27 -10.35 14.38
C THR A 2 -2.73 -9.37 15.44
N ILE A 3 -2.86 -9.71 16.72
CA ILE A 3 -2.25 -8.94 17.81
C ILE A 3 -0.96 -9.66 18.23
N GLU A 4 0.20 -9.05 17.99
CA GLU A 4 1.51 -9.68 18.20
C GLU A 4 2.53 -8.69 18.75
N ASP A 5 3.65 -9.20 19.25
CA ASP A 5 4.76 -8.38 19.72
C ASP A 5 5.49 -7.75 18.53
N HIS A 6 5.79 -6.47 18.61
CA HIS A 6 6.47 -5.78 17.53
C HIS A 6 7.96 -6.17 17.51
N PRO A 7 8.52 -6.58 16.36
CA PRO A 7 9.87 -7.15 16.28
C PRO A 7 10.99 -6.19 16.73
N HIS A 8 10.72 -4.88 16.75
CA HIS A 8 11.69 -3.85 17.15
C HIS A 8 11.27 -2.99 18.35
N LEU A 9 10.10 -3.22 18.96
CA LEU A 9 9.66 -2.45 20.14
C LEU A 9 9.63 -3.38 21.35
N LEU A 10 10.25 -2.93 22.44
CA LEU A 10 10.47 -3.74 23.65
C LEU A 10 9.20 -3.93 24.50
N ALA A 11 8.16 -3.13 24.30
CA ALA A 11 6.96 -3.17 25.11
C ALA A 11 5.71 -2.85 24.29
N GLY A 12 4.69 -3.70 24.46
CA GLY A 12 3.38 -3.53 23.85
C GLY A 12 3.05 -4.62 22.84
N ARG A 13 1.78 -5.05 22.84
CA ARG A 13 1.22 -5.85 21.75
C ARG A 13 0.58 -4.92 20.74
N HIS A 14 0.87 -5.13 19.47
CA HIS A 14 0.42 -4.28 18.38
C HIS A 14 -0.49 -5.06 17.44
N ALA A 15 -1.47 -4.37 16.86
CA ALA A 15 -2.22 -4.93 15.74
C ALA A 15 -1.37 -4.89 14.47
N SER A 16 -1.29 -6.01 13.76
CA SER A 16 -0.54 -6.16 12.53
C SER A 16 -1.41 -6.65 11.37
N VAL A 17 -1.13 -6.15 10.17
CA VAL A 17 -1.66 -6.70 8.92
C VAL A 17 -0.64 -7.72 8.41
N HIS A 18 -1.02 -8.99 8.38
CA HIS A 18 -0.09 -10.07 8.05
C HIS A 18 0.34 -10.01 6.57
N PRO A 19 1.64 -10.13 6.26
CA PRO A 19 2.18 -9.81 4.94
C PRO A 19 1.93 -10.87 3.85
N CYS A 20 1.46 -12.08 4.19
CA CYS A 20 1.40 -13.22 3.26
C CYS A 20 0.66 -12.98 1.94
N LYS A 21 -0.26 -11.99 1.91
CA LYS A 21 -1.01 -11.62 0.70
C LYS A 21 -0.61 -10.29 0.09
N HIS A 22 0.36 -9.59 0.67
CA HIS A 22 0.79 -8.29 0.16
C HIS A 22 1.42 -8.42 -1.23
N ALA A 23 2.25 -9.43 -1.47
CA ALA A 23 2.87 -9.65 -2.78
C ALA A 23 1.82 -9.89 -3.89
N ASP A 24 0.83 -10.76 -3.62
CA ASP A 24 -0.26 -11.07 -4.55
C ASP A 24 -1.09 -9.81 -4.90
N VAL A 25 -1.38 -8.97 -3.90
CA VAL A 25 -2.17 -7.73 -4.08
C VAL A 25 -1.36 -6.66 -4.80
N MET A 26 -0.11 -6.44 -4.40
CA MET A 26 0.76 -5.43 -5.02
C MET A 26 1.04 -5.76 -6.48
N LYS A 27 1.21 -7.03 -6.84
CA LYS A 27 1.30 -7.46 -8.24
C LYS A 27 0.08 -7.04 -9.04
N LYS A 28 -1.14 -7.30 -8.54
CA LYS A 28 -2.37 -6.88 -9.23
C LYS A 28 -2.48 -5.37 -9.39
N ILE A 29 -2.06 -4.60 -8.38
CA ILE A 29 -2.05 -3.13 -8.46
C ILE A 29 -1.08 -2.67 -9.54
N VAL A 30 0.13 -3.21 -9.56
CA VAL A 30 1.15 -2.93 -10.59
C VAL A 30 0.66 -3.31 -11.98
N ASP A 31 0.06 -4.50 -12.15
CA ASP A 31 -0.50 -4.94 -13.44
C ASP A 31 -1.58 -3.95 -13.95
N VAL A 32 -2.44 -3.44 -13.05
CA VAL A 32 -3.44 -2.42 -13.38
C VAL A 32 -2.78 -1.09 -13.76
N LEU A 33 -1.74 -0.65 -13.05
CA LEU A 33 -1.00 0.57 -13.40
C LEU A 33 -0.37 0.46 -14.79
N VAL A 34 0.29 -0.65 -15.07
CA VAL A 34 0.91 -0.93 -16.38
C VAL A 34 -0.15 -0.96 -17.48
N SER A 35 -1.31 -1.58 -17.24
CA SER A 35 -2.42 -1.60 -18.21
C SER A 35 -2.98 -0.21 -18.53
N ARG A 36 -2.76 0.77 -17.66
CA ARG A 36 -3.16 2.18 -17.82
C ARG A 36 -2.04 3.03 -18.42
N GLY A 37 -0.92 2.44 -18.82
CA GLY A 37 0.23 3.16 -19.37
C GLY A 37 1.11 3.84 -18.32
N VAL A 38 0.92 3.54 -17.03
CA VAL A 38 1.81 4.02 -15.96
C VAL A 38 2.99 3.06 -15.84
N GLU A 39 4.21 3.60 -15.76
CA GLU A 39 5.43 2.83 -15.48
C GLU A 39 5.79 2.95 -13.99
N PRO A 40 5.49 1.92 -13.16
CA PRO A 40 5.78 1.98 -11.73
C PRO A 40 7.27 1.75 -11.44
N GLU A 41 7.87 2.68 -10.71
CA GLU A 41 9.25 2.58 -10.24
C GLU A 41 9.31 1.97 -8.83
N VAL A 42 10.41 1.30 -8.50
CA VAL A 42 10.57 0.56 -7.23
C VAL A 42 10.64 1.47 -6.01
N ASP A 43 11.22 2.66 -6.16
CA ASP A 43 11.30 3.70 -5.13
C ASP A 43 9.90 4.22 -4.74
N LYS A 44 8.92 4.12 -5.63
CA LYS A 44 7.52 4.48 -5.40
C LYS A 44 6.69 3.39 -4.71
N TYR A 45 7.25 2.20 -4.47
CA TYR A 45 6.52 1.05 -3.93
C TYR A 45 5.80 1.35 -2.60
N LEU A 46 6.45 2.06 -1.68
CA LEU A 46 5.86 2.36 -0.37
C LEU A 46 4.62 3.27 -0.49
N PHE A 47 4.60 4.21 -1.43
CA PHE A 47 3.42 5.05 -1.65
C PHE A 47 2.23 4.26 -2.21
N ILE A 48 2.50 3.34 -3.16
CA ILE A 48 1.48 2.43 -3.69
C ILE A 48 0.96 1.51 -2.57
N PHE A 49 1.87 1.01 -1.72
CA PHE A 49 1.54 0.17 -0.58
C PHE A 49 0.71 0.93 0.47
N LEU A 50 1.04 2.18 0.78
CA LEU A 50 0.26 3.01 1.71
C LEU A 50 -1.16 3.28 1.19
N LYS A 51 -1.32 3.47 -0.12
CA LYS A 51 -2.66 3.58 -0.75
C LYS A 51 -3.46 2.28 -0.60
N PHE A 52 -2.82 1.12 -0.69
CA PHE A 52 -3.44 -0.16 -0.34
C PHE A 52 -3.82 -0.21 1.15
N ILE A 53 -2.94 0.19 2.06
CA ILE A 53 -3.23 0.19 3.51
C ILE A 53 -4.40 1.13 3.86
N ALA A 54 -4.50 2.28 3.19
CA ALA A 54 -5.65 3.18 3.35
C ALA A 54 -6.98 2.50 3.00
N SER A 55 -7.01 1.52 2.10
CA SER A 55 -8.20 0.71 1.84
C SER A 55 -8.48 -0.37 2.91
N VAL A 56 -7.43 -0.82 3.63
CA VAL A 56 -7.54 -1.79 4.72
C VAL A 56 -7.98 -1.11 6.02
N ILE A 57 -7.55 0.13 6.26
CA ILE A 57 -7.84 0.90 7.48
C ILE A 57 -8.34 2.31 7.08
N PRO A 58 -9.59 2.43 6.60
CA PRO A 58 -10.09 3.64 5.93
C PRO A 58 -10.30 4.84 6.86
N THR A 59 -10.34 4.61 8.18
CA THR A 59 -10.57 5.66 9.17
C THR A 59 -9.28 6.30 9.67
N ILE A 60 -8.11 5.78 9.27
CA ILE A 60 -6.82 6.38 9.58
C ILE A 60 -6.42 7.25 8.40
N GLU A 61 -6.12 8.52 8.69
CA GLU A 61 -5.59 9.45 7.71
C GLU A 61 -4.10 9.17 7.49
N TYR A 62 -3.78 8.62 6.33
CA TYR A 62 -2.41 8.41 5.89
C TYR A 62 -2.01 9.55 4.97
N ASP A 63 -0.86 10.17 5.23
CA ASP A 63 -0.27 11.11 4.28
C ASP A 63 0.52 10.33 3.21
N TYR A 64 -0.06 10.24 2.01
CA TYR A 64 0.61 9.72 0.81
C TYR A 64 0.68 10.82 -0.25
N THR A 65 1.51 11.84 -0.02
CA THR A 65 1.73 13.03 -0.88
C THR A 65 2.08 12.78 -2.37
N MET A 66 2.20 11.54 -2.81
CA MET A 66 2.33 11.22 -4.23
C MET A 66 0.94 11.20 -4.89
N ASP A 67 0.65 12.24 -5.66
CA ASP A 67 -0.43 12.24 -6.64
C ASP A 67 -0.07 11.25 -7.77
N PHE A 68 -0.28 9.96 -7.49
CA PHE A 68 -0.28 8.95 -8.54
C PHE A 68 -1.54 9.17 -9.36
N ASP A 69 -1.37 9.93 -10.44
CA ASP A 69 -2.40 10.08 -11.45
C ASP A 69 -2.69 8.69 -12.03
N LEU A 70 -3.76 8.05 -11.55
CA LEU A 70 -4.19 6.70 -11.95
C LEU A 70 -4.85 6.71 -13.35
N GLY A 71 -4.51 7.71 -14.16
CA GLY A 71 -5.13 8.07 -15.42
C GLY A 71 -5.90 9.37 -15.26
N SER A 72 -5.28 10.48 -15.65
CA SER A 72 -6.03 11.61 -16.17
C SER A 72 -6.67 11.08 -17.44
N THR A 73 -7.99 10.89 -17.41
CA THR A 73 -8.77 10.81 -18.63
C THR A 73 -8.65 12.19 -19.28
N SER A 74 -7.65 12.38 -20.12
CA SER A 74 -7.64 13.46 -21.10
C SER A 74 -8.73 13.12 -22.12
N SER A 75 -9.93 13.67 -21.90
CA SER A 75 -10.87 13.92 -22.99
C SER A 75 -10.39 15.08 -23.85
#